data_AF-A0A965KWU6-F1
#
_entry.id   AF-A0A965KWU6-F1
#
_cell.length_a   1.000
_cell.length_b   1.000
_cell.length_c   1.000
_cell.angle_alpha   90.00
_cell.angle_beta   90.00
_cell.angle_gamma   90.00
#
_symmetry.space_group_name_H-M   'P 1'
#
loop_
_entity.id
_entity.type
_entity.pdbx_description
1 polymer ?
#
loop_
_entity_poly.entity_id
_entity_poly.type
_entity_poly.pdbx_seq_one_letter_code
_entity_poly.pdbx_strand_id
1 'polypeptide(L)' 'MYPPPQIKIPATYMRGGTSKGVFFSLTDLPAAAQVPGPERDAILLRAIGSPDPYGKQIDGMGNGSS' A
#
# COMPACT_ATOMS: atom_id res chain seq x y z
N MET A 1 -25.87 6.78 -3.89
CA MET A 1 -25.26 5.60 -3.23
C MET A 1 -23.88 6.03 -2.76
N TYR A 2 -23.57 5.93 -1.45
CA TYR A 2 -22.25 6.31 -0.94
C TYR A 2 -21.21 5.25 -1.33
N PRO A 3 -19.94 5.63 -1.57
CA PRO A 3 -18.88 4.67 -1.76
C PRO A 3 -18.76 3.77 -0.52
N PRO A 4 -18.39 2.48 -0.70
CA PRO A 4 -18.13 1.61 0.42
C PRO A 4 -17.00 2.18 1.30
N PRO A 5 -17.00 1.88 2.60
CA PRO A 5 -15.91 2.30 3.48
C PRO A 5 -14.57 1.69 3.05
N GLN A 6 -13.48 2.36 3.41
CA GLN A 6 -12.14 1.82 3.19
C GLN A 6 -11.91 0.53 3.98
N ILE A 7 -11.17 -0.41 3.39
CA ILE A 7 -10.69 -1.59 4.09
C ILE A 7 -9.53 -1.24 5.02
N LYS A 8 -9.39 -1.96 6.13
CA LYS A 8 -8.26 -1.82 7.06
C LYS A 8 -7.41 -3.07 6.98
N ILE A 9 -6.12 -2.90 6.70
CA ILE A 9 -5.13 -3.98 6.65
C ILE A 9 -4.08 -3.68 7.73
N PRO A 10 -3.86 -4.60 8.69
CA PRO A 10 -2.76 -4.47 9.64
C PRO A 10 -1.42 -4.29 8.92
N ALA A 11 -0.68 -3.26 9.31
CA ALA A 11 0.60 -2.92 8.72
C ALA A 11 1.48 -2.19 9.73
N THR A 12 2.79 -2.24 9.53
CA THR A 12 3.74 -1.44 10.30
C THR A 12 4.52 -0.53 9.37
N TYR A 13 4.53 0.77 9.65
CA TYR A 13 5.40 1.72 8.95
C TYR A 13 6.72 1.83 9.69
N MET A 14 7.82 1.44 9.05
CA MET A 14 9.12 1.32 9.69
C MET A 14 10.22 1.98 8.87
N ARG A 15 11.23 2.50 9.55
CA ARG A 15 12.53 2.86 8.96
C ARG A 15 13.48 1.67 9.09
N GLY A 16 14.02 1.21 7.97
CA GLY A 16 15.10 0.22 7.90
C GLY A 16 16.32 0.83 7.22
N GLY A 17 17.41 1.03 7.98
CA GLY A 17 18.57 1.79 7.47
C GLY A 17 18.17 3.20 7.03
N THR A 18 18.48 3.57 5.78
CA THR A 18 18.15 4.87 5.18
C THR A 18 16.79 4.90 4.47
N SER A 19 16.04 3.79 4.46
CA SER A 19 14.75 3.68 3.77
C SER A 19 13.59 3.57 4.75
N LYS A 20 12.38 3.90 4.27
CA LYS A 20 11.11 3.67 4.99
C LYS A 20 10.20 2.81 4.14
N GLY A 21 9.41 1.96 4.79
CA GLY A 21 8.46 1.08 4.11
C GLY A 21 7.24 0.78 4.96
N VAL A 22 6.14 0.43 4.28
CA VAL A 22 4.96 -0.17 4.91
C VAL A 22 5.11 -1.68 4.80
N PHE A 23 5.17 -2.35 5.95
CA PHE A 23 5.36 -3.79 6.06
C PHE A 23 4.03 -4.46 6.39
N PHE A 24 3.72 -5.55 5.69
CA PHE A 24 2.52 -6.35 5.88
C PHE A 24 2.91 -7.79 6.23
N SER A 25 2.18 -8.42 7.15
CA SER A 25 2.21 -9.88 7.26
C SER A 25 1.40 -10.47 6.11
N LEU A 26 1.86 -11.58 5.53
CA LEU A 26 1.13 -12.26 4.46
C LEU A 26 -0.28 -12.66 4.89
N THR A 27 -0.44 -13.12 6.13
CA THR A 27 -1.73 -13.59 6.68
C THR A 27 -2.73 -12.47 6.92
N ASP A 28 -2.26 -11.22 7.01
CA ASP A 28 -3.09 -10.05 7.26
C ASP A 28 -3.63 -9.44 5.95
N LEU A 29 -3.08 -9.84 4.80
CA LEU A 29 -3.58 -9.43 3.51
C LEU A 29 -4.92 -10.12 3.19
N PRO A 30 -5.82 -9.47 2.42
CA PRO A 30 -6.99 -10.13 1.85
C PRO A 30 -6.59 -11.39 1.09
N ALA A 31 -7.41 -12.45 1.15
CA ALA A 31 -7.11 -13.76 0.56
C ALA A 31 -6.60 -13.68 -0.89
N ALA A 32 -7.22 -12.84 -1.72
CA ALA A 32 -6.83 -12.63 -3.11
C ALA A 32 -5.41 -12.04 -3.30
N ALA A 33 -4.88 -11.33 -2.30
CA ALA A 33 -3.54 -10.75 -2.30
C ALA A 33 -2.50 -11.62 -1.56
N GLN A 34 -2.91 -12.77 -0.99
CA GLN A 34 -1.98 -13.72 -0.35
C GLN A 34 -1.17 -14.54 -1.35
N VAL A 35 -1.51 -14.48 -2.64
CA VAL A 35 -0.69 -14.98 -3.74
C VAL A 35 -0.16 -13.82 -4.59
N PRO A 36 1.00 -13.96 -5.27
CA PRO A 36 1.46 -12.98 -6.24
C PRO A 36 0.43 -12.81 -7.37
N GLY A 37 0.19 -11.57 -7.80
CA GLY A 37 -0.79 -11.28 -8.84
C GLY A 37 -1.34 -9.85 -8.77
N PRO A 38 -2.25 -9.49 -9.69
CA PRO A 38 -2.75 -8.14 -9.83
C PRO A 38 -3.41 -7.59 -8.55
N GLU A 39 -4.01 -8.46 -7.74
CA GLU A 39 -4.73 -8.03 -6.53
C GLU A 39 -3.76 -7.61 -5.42
N ARG A 40 -2.60 -8.28 -5.35
CA ARG A 40 -1.52 -7.82 -4.48
C ARG A 40 -0.93 -6.52 -5.00
N ASP A 41 -0.66 -6.44 -6.30
CA ASP A 41 -0.06 -5.26 -6.91
C ASP A 41 -0.96 -4.03 -6.71
N ALA A 42 -2.28 -4.18 -6.89
CA ALA A 42 -3.26 -3.12 -6.68
C ALA A 42 -3.28 -2.62 -5.23
N ILE A 43 -3.20 -3.52 -4.24
CA ILE A 43 -3.14 -3.14 -2.82
C ILE A 43 -1.86 -2.35 -2.53
N LEU A 44 -0.71 -2.84 -2.99
CA LEU A 44 0.59 -2.21 -2.73
C LEU A 44 0.71 -0.85 -3.43
N LEU A 45 0.29 -0.76 -4.69
CA LEU A 45 0.21 0.47 -5.46
C LEU A 45 -0.70 1.49 -4.77
N ARG A 46 -1.91 1.08 -4.39
CA ARG A 46 -2.85 1.98 -3.70
C ARG A 46 -2.31 2.43 -2.35
N ALA A 47 -1.68 1.53 -1.58
CA ALA A 47 -1.13 1.85 -0.27
C ALA A 47 -0.01 2.91 -0.36
N ILE A 48 0.83 2.85 -1.40
CA ILE A 48 1.89 3.84 -1.62
C ILE A 48 1.38 5.12 -2.29
N GLY A 49 0.21 5.07 -2.94
CA GLY A 49 -0.36 6.21 -3.66
C GLY A 49 0.15 6.28 -5.10
N SER A 50 0.29 5.14 -5.77
CA SER A 50 0.78 5.03 -7.14
C SER A 50 -0.26 4.35 -8.05
N PRO A 51 -0.25 4.62 -9.37
CA PRO A 51 0.51 5.67 -10.03
C PRO A 51 -0.02 7.06 -9.64
N ASP A 52 0.88 8.00 -9.36
CA ASP A 52 0.52 9.40 -9.09
C ASP A 52 1.06 10.29 -10.23
N PRO A 53 0.20 10.89 -11.06
CA PRO A 53 0.63 11.78 -12.14
C PRO A 53 1.35 13.04 -11.63
N TYR A 54 1.19 13.39 -10.37
CA TYR A 54 1.88 14.53 -9.75
C TYR A 54 3.25 14.17 -9.15
N GLY A 55 3.55 12.87 -9.02
CA GLY A 55 4.81 12.37 -8.48
C GLY A 55 5.05 12.76 -7.01
N LYS A 56 3.99 13.01 -6.23
CA LYS A 56 4.07 13.45 -4.83
C LYS A 56 3.63 12.39 -3.83
N GLN A 57 2.78 11.46 -4.24
CA GLN A 57 2.22 10.39 -3.41
C GLN A 57 1.49 10.91 -2.16
N ILE A 58 0.86 12.10 -2.25
CA ILE A 58 0.16 12.77 -1.13
C ILE A 58 -1.03 11.92 -0.62
N ASP A 59 -1.70 11.20 -1.51
CA ASP A 59 -2.82 10.32 -1.17
C ASP A 59 -2.37 8.86 -0.98
N GLY A 60 -1.21 8.66 -0.35
CA GLY A 60 -0.66 7.35 -0.04
C GLY A 60 0.44 7.44 1.00
N MET A 61 1.04 6.30 1.32
CA MET A 61 2.13 6.18 2.31
C MET A 61 3.52 6.43 1.72
N GLY A 62 3.61 6.61 0.39
CA GLY A 62 4.84 6.99 -0.30
C GLY A 62 5.26 8.43 -0.02
N ASN A 63 6.45 8.80 -0.49
CA ASN A 63 7.03 10.13 -0.30
C ASN A 63 7.52 10.78 -1.62
N GLY A 64 7.17 10.21 -2.77
CA GLY A 64 7.64 10.67 -4.08
C GLY A 64 9.12 10.41 -4.35
N SER A 65 9.77 9.53 -3.59
CA SER A 65 11.16 9.10 -3.82
C SER A 65 11.26 7.58 -3.91
N SER A 66 12.36 7.10 -4.51
CA SER A 66 12.81 5.70 -4.39
C SER A 66 13.51 5.43 -3.07
#